data_AF-A0A9D6VFZ3-F1
#
_entry.id   AF-A0A9D6VFZ3-F1
#
_cell.length_a   1.000
_cell.length_b   1.000
_cell.length_c   1.000
_cell.angle_alpha   90.00
_cell.angle_beta   90.00
_cell.angle_gamma   90.00
#
_symmetry.space_group_name_H-M   'P 1'
#
loop_
_entity.id
_entity.type
_entity.pdbx_description
1 polymer ?
#
loop_
_entity_poly.entity_id
_entity_poly.type
_entity_poly.pdbx_seq_one_letter_code
_entity_poly.pdbx_strand_id
1 'polypeptide(L)'
;MAQKKISNAEAIKIRKEMKKKTKAKSRSVARQVVSKKAKVQVSGFRSFIQSQGVVGLAIGLVLGVQVKAVVDQIVASFLNPIIGIILPGSGGLAEKTFVITVGEKQAVFAYGAFISVMISFITVALLVYYGVKLLRLDKLDKKPA
;
A
#
# COMPACT_ATOMS: atom_id res chain seq x y z
N MET A 1 5.83 13.11 -77.93
CA MET A 1 5.21 13.36 -76.60
C MET A 1 5.37 12.22 -75.56
N ALA A 2 6.03 11.09 -75.88
CA ALA A 2 6.07 9.91 -74.99
C ALA A 2 7.20 9.89 -73.94
N GLN A 3 8.37 10.51 -74.19
CA GLN A 3 9.52 10.42 -73.26
C GLN A 3 9.34 11.21 -71.95
N LYS A 4 8.56 12.31 -71.95
CA LYS A 4 8.34 13.14 -70.75
C LYS A 4 7.49 12.44 -69.66
N LYS A 5 6.72 11.41 -70.02
CA LYS A 5 5.83 10.70 -69.07
C LYS A 5 6.56 9.64 -68.24
N ILE A 6 7.65 9.06 -68.74
CA ILE A 6 8.37 7.96 -68.10
C ILE A 6 9.23 8.49 -66.92
N SER A 7 9.88 9.64 -67.11
CA SER A 7 10.66 10.34 -66.07
C SER A 7 9.82 10.75 -64.85
N ASN A 8 8.58 11.18 -65.06
CA ASN A 8 7.69 11.55 -63.95
C ASN A 8 7.23 10.35 -63.11
N ALA A 9 7.06 9.18 -63.71
CA ALA A 9 6.61 7.97 -63.01
C ALA A 9 7.68 7.42 -62.04
N GLU A 10 8.96 7.42 -62.46
CA GLU A 10 10.08 7.06 -61.58
C GLU A 10 10.28 8.07 -60.45
N ALA A 11 10.20 9.37 -60.74
CA ALA A 11 10.32 10.41 -59.71
C ALA A 11 9.21 10.29 -58.64
N ILE A 12 7.99 9.90 -59.03
CA ILE A 12 6.88 9.65 -58.11
C ILE A 12 7.13 8.40 -57.25
N LYS A 13 7.66 7.31 -57.84
CA LYS A 13 8.05 6.10 -57.09
C LYS A 13 9.16 6.40 -56.08
N ILE A 14 10.20 7.10 -56.49
CA ILE A 14 11.33 7.49 -55.63
C ILE A 14 10.85 8.37 -54.48
N ARG A 15 9.97 9.35 -54.73
CA ARG A 15 9.36 10.16 -53.66
C ARG A 15 8.49 9.33 -52.71
N LYS A 16 7.74 8.33 -53.20
CA LYS A 16 6.94 7.43 -52.35
C LYS A 16 7.83 6.54 -51.47
N GLU A 17 8.87 5.95 -52.05
CA GLU A 17 9.89 5.14 -51.34
C GLU A 17 10.62 5.97 -50.27
N MET A 18 11.06 7.18 -50.62
CA MET A 18 11.70 8.12 -49.71
C MET A 18 10.77 8.50 -48.55
N LYS A 19 9.50 8.87 -48.82
CA LYS A 19 8.51 9.18 -47.78
C LYS A 19 8.24 7.97 -46.86
N LYS A 20 8.27 6.74 -47.39
CA LYS A 20 8.07 5.50 -46.62
C LYS A 20 9.26 5.25 -45.68
N LYS A 21 10.50 5.41 -46.17
CA LYS A 21 11.73 5.30 -45.37
C LYS A 21 11.82 6.37 -44.28
N THR A 22 11.41 7.61 -44.57
CA THR A 22 11.38 8.71 -43.58
C THR A 22 10.32 8.49 -42.49
N LYS A 23 9.11 8.00 -42.84
CA LYS A 23 8.08 7.63 -41.85
C LYS A 23 8.49 6.44 -40.98
N ALA A 24 9.15 5.43 -41.56
CA ALA A 24 9.66 4.28 -40.81
C ALA A 24 10.74 4.68 -39.80
N LYS A 25 11.70 5.54 -40.22
CA LYS A 25 12.76 6.07 -39.35
C LYS A 25 12.22 7.01 -38.25
N SER A 26 11.20 7.81 -38.56
CA SER A 26 10.54 8.67 -37.56
C SER A 26 9.80 7.87 -36.48
N ARG A 27 9.15 6.76 -36.86
CA ARG A 27 8.49 5.85 -35.91
C ARG A 27 9.47 5.07 -35.02
N SER A 28 10.62 4.65 -35.55
CA SER A 28 11.64 3.96 -34.75
C SER A 28 12.29 4.92 -33.75
N VAL A 29 12.57 6.15 -34.15
CA VAL A 29 13.08 7.20 -33.26
C VAL A 29 12.06 7.52 -32.17
N ALA A 30 10.77 7.74 -32.51
CA ALA A 30 9.70 7.99 -31.54
C ALA A 30 9.60 6.88 -30.46
N ARG A 31 9.66 5.60 -30.86
CA ARG A 31 9.67 4.46 -29.92
C ARG A 31 10.92 4.44 -29.04
N GLN A 32 12.08 4.80 -29.60
CA GLN A 32 13.34 4.81 -28.88
C GLN A 32 13.39 5.94 -27.83
N VAL A 33 12.87 7.14 -28.12
CA VAL A 33 12.78 8.23 -27.11
C VAL A 33 11.78 7.90 -26.00
N VAL A 34 10.64 7.30 -26.32
CA VAL A 34 9.65 6.88 -25.30
C VAL A 34 10.23 5.78 -24.39
N SER A 35 10.89 4.77 -24.95
CA SER A 35 11.58 3.73 -24.19
C SER A 35 12.69 4.30 -23.30
N LYS A 36 13.52 5.22 -23.82
CA LYS A 36 14.59 5.85 -23.04
C LYS A 36 14.03 6.70 -21.91
N LYS A 37 12.98 7.49 -22.16
CA LYS A 37 12.33 8.33 -21.14
C LYS A 37 11.67 7.48 -20.05
N ALA A 38 10.98 6.40 -20.41
CA ALA A 38 10.40 5.46 -19.46
C ALA A 38 11.47 4.78 -18.60
N LYS A 39 12.58 4.33 -19.21
CA LYS A 39 13.71 3.73 -18.48
C LYS A 39 14.34 4.75 -17.52
N VAL A 40 14.48 6.01 -17.93
CA VAL A 40 14.97 7.11 -17.08
C VAL A 40 14.02 7.42 -15.92
N GLN A 41 12.70 7.40 -16.15
CA GLN A 41 11.71 7.61 -15.09
C GLN A 41 11.71 6.48 -14.05
N VAL A 42 11.78 5.23 -14.49
CA VAL A 42 11.85 4.06 -13.59
C VAL A 42 13.18 4.04 -12.82
N SER A 43 14.30 4.34 -13.47
CA SER A 43 15.59 4.45 -12.77
C SER A 43 15.60 5.62 -11.78
N GLY A 44 15.01 6.76 -12.15
CA GLY A 44 14.90 7.93 -11.27
C GLY A 44 14.07 7.65 -10.03
N PHE A 45 12.95 6.95 -10.19
CA PHE A 45 12.11 6.53 -9.07
C PHE A 45 12.81 5.50 -8.16
N ARG A 46 13.51 4.52 -8.74
CA ARG A 46 14.33 3.58 -7.96
C ARG A 46 15.38 4.31 -7.12
N SER A 47 16.10 5.27 -7.72
CA SER A 47 17.09 6.08 -7.02
C SER A 47 16.46 6.98 -5.94
N PHE A 48 15.22 7.44 -6.13
CA PHE A 48 14.48 8.20 -5.12
C PHE A 48 14.14 7.35 -3.89
N ILE A 49 13.54 6.16 -4.09
CA ILE A 49 13.20 5.25 -2.99
C ILE A 49 14.44 4.84 -2.19
N GLN A 50 15.58 4.65 -2.85
CA GLN A 50 16.84 4.31 -2.21
C GLN A 50 17.46 5.50 -1.45
N SER A 51 17.41 6.72 -2.01
CA SER A 51 18.04 7.90 -1.39
C SER A 51 17.26 8.45 -0.19
N GLN A 52 15.94 8.23 -0.13
CA GLN A 52 15.08 8.75 0.94
C GLN A 52 14.82 7.74 2.07
N GLY A 53 15.49 6.58 2.09
CA GLY A 53 15.30 5.56 3.14
C GLY A 53 13.90 4.91 3.15
N VAL A 54 13.09 5.13 2.12
CA VAL A 54 11.70 4.67 2.03
C VAL A 54 11.59 3.14 2.08
N VAL A 55 12.62 2.44 1.60
CA VAL A 55 12.67 0.96 1.66
C VAL A 55 12.57 0.46 3.10
N GLY A 56 13.30 1.09 4.03
CA GLY A 56 13.28 0.71 5.44
C GLY A 56 11.92 0.98 6.09
N LEU A 57 11.33 2.13 5.77
CA LEU A 57 9.98 2.49 6.25
C LEU A 57 8.90 1.55 5.71
N ALA A 58 8.98 1.19 4.42
CA ALA A 58 8.04 0.27 3.79
C ALA A 58 8.09 -1.12 4.42
N ILE A 59 9.30 -1.66 4.64
CA ILE A 59 9.49 -2.97 5.30
C ILE A 59 8.98 -2.90 6.74
N GLY A 60 9.30 -1.83 7.48
CA GLY A 60 8.82 -1.62 8.84
C GLY A 60 7.30 -1.58 8.95
N LEU A 61 6.62 -0.90 8.01
CA LEU A 61 5.16 -0.84 7.97
C LEU A 61 4.53 -2.21 7.69
N VAL A 62 5.03 -2.93 6.68
CA VAL A 62 4.51 -4.25 6.31
C VAL A 62 4.67 -5.23 7.48
N LEU A 63 5.86 -5.29 8.09
CA LEU A 63 6.08 -6.14 9.26
C LEU A 63 5.22 -5.69 10.45
N GLY A 64 5.06 -4.38 10.67
CA GLY A 64 4.20 -3.84 11.72
C GLY A 64 2.74 -4.27 11.59
N VAL A 65 2.18 -4.26 10.38
CA VAL A 65 0.81 -4.73 10.10
C VAL A 65 0.66 -6.22 10.42
N GLN A 66 1.62 -7.05 10.01
CA GLN A 66 1.57 -8.49 10.29
C GLN A 66 1.70 -8.79 11.78
N VAL A 67 2.60 -8.10 12.49
CA VAL A 67 2.73 -8.23 13.95
C VAL A 67 1.43 -7.81 14.65
N LYS A 68 0.82 -6.70 14.23
CA LYS A 68 -0.49 -6.28 14.76
C LYS A 68 -1.55 -7.36 14.58
N ALA A 69 -1.63 -7.99 13.40
CA ALA A 69 -2.61 -9.04 13.15
C ALA A 69 -2.44 -10.25 14.10
N VAL A 70 -1.20 -10.65 14.39
CA VAL A 70 -0.92 -11.72 15.37
C VAL A 70 -1.37 -11.31 16.77
N VAL A 71 -1.09 -10.07 17.17
CA VAL A 71 -1.51 -9.56 18.48
C VAL A 71 -3.03 -9.48 18.58
N ASP A 72 -3.70 -8.94 17.57
CA ASP A 72 -5.16 -8.88 17.51
C ASP A 72 -5.76 -10.28 17.65
N GLN A 73 -5.16 -11.29 17.00
CA GLN A 73 -5.62 -12.68 17.08
C GLN A 73 -5.43 -13.27 18.49
N ILE A 74 -4.32 -12.95 19.18
CA ILE A 74 -4.11 -13.36 20.57
C ILE A 74 -5.15 -12.71 21.48
N VAL A 75 -5.41 -11.42 21.31
CA VAL A 75 -6.45 -10.70 22.06
C VAL A 75 -7.83 -11.33 21.80
N ALA A 76 -8.16 -11.59 20.53
CA ALA A 76 -9.43 -12.19 20.16
C ALA A 76 -9.60 -13.63 20.69
N SER A 77 -8.53 -14.42 20.70
CA SER A 77 -8.58 -15.84 21.07
C SER A 77 -8.50 -16.07 22.57
N PHE A 78 -7.81 -15.20 23.33
CA PHE A 78 -7.59 -15.39 24.76
C PHE A 78 -8.27 -14.32 25.61
N LEU A 79 -8.13 -13.06 25.24
CA LEU A 79 -8.58 -11.95 26.09
C LEU A 79 -10.11 -11.76 25.99
N ASN A 80 -10.67 -11.78 24.78
CA ASN A 80 -12.12 -11.65 24.59
C ASN A 80 -12.94 -12.73 25.33
N PRO A 81 -12.57 -14.03 25.31
CA PRO A 81 -13.26 -15.04 26.11
C PRO A 81 -13.17 -14.80 27.63
N ILE A 82 -12.00 -14.43 28.15
CA ILE A 82 -11.81 -14.15 29.59
C ILE A 82 -12.68 -12.98 30.04
N ILE A 83 -12.71 -11.90 29.26
CA ILE A 83 -13.54 -10.73 29.57
C ILE A 83 -15.03 -11.07 29.42
N GLY A 84 -15.38 -11.91 28.44
CA GLY A 84 -16.75 -12.40 28.23
C GLY A 84 -17.30 -13.19 29.42
N ILE A 85 -16.44 -13.90 30.16
CA ILE A 85 -16.84 -14.62 31.38
C ILE A 85 -17.05 -13.68 32.57
N ILE A 86 -16.24 -12.63 32.70
CA ILE A 86 -16.26 -11.70 33.84
C ILE A 86 -17.42 -10.69 33.76
N LEU A 87 -17.87 -10.31 32.55
CA LEU A 87 -19.05 -9.45 32.37
C LEU A 87 -20.31 -10.29 32.09
N PRO A 88 -21.24 -10.46 33.06
CA PRO A 88 -22.45 -11.27 32.87
C PRO A 88 -23.33 -10.77 31.69
N GLY A 89 -23.90 -11.70 30.92
CA GLY A 89 -24.78 -11.49 29.76
C GLY A 89 -24.45 -12.43 28.60
N SER A 90 -25.47 -13.05 27.99
CA SER A 90 -25.32 -14.03 26.90
C SER A 90 -24.86 -13.37 25.60
N GLY A 91 -23.65 -13.70 25.14
CA GLY A 91 -23.06 -13.17 23.91
C GLY A 91 -21.66 -12.59 24.15
N GLY A 92 -20.83 -12.56 23.11
CA GLY A 92 -19.47 -12.01 23.20
C GLY A 92 -19.48 -10.54 23.65
N LEU A 93 -18.37 -10.04 24.20
CA LEU A 93 -18.24 -8.64 24.68
C LEU A 93 -18.72 -7.63 23.62
N ALA A 94 -18.46 -7.89 22.33
CA ALA A 94 -18.87 -7.04 21.22
C ALA A 94 -20.39 -7.01 20.93
N GLU A 95 -21.16 -8.00 21.41
CA GLU A 95 -22.60 -8.16 21.15
C GLU A 95 -23.46 -7.49 22.22
N LYS A 96 -22.85 -7.00 23.31
CA LYS A 96 -23.55 -6.27 24.36
C LYS A 96 -24.03 -4.93 23.82
N THR A 97 -25.33 -4.86 23.58
CA THR A 97 -26.05 -3.69 23.11
C THR A 97 -27.04 -3.21 24.16
N PHE A 98 -27.07 -1.91 24.41
CA PHE A 98 -28.11 -1.26 25.22
C PHE A 98 -29.13 -0.68 24.25
N VAL A 99 -30.35 -1.19 24.29
CA VAL A 99 -31.41 -0.75 23.38
C VAL A 99 -32.29 0.23 24.13
N ILE A 100 -32.28 1.49 23.71
CA ILE A 100 -33.20 2.52 24.20
C ILE A 100 -34.29 2.68 23.15
N THR A 101 -35.52 2.34 23.52
CA THR A 101 -36.69 2.59 22.68
C THR A 101 -37.37 3.87 23.17
N VAL A 102 -37.48 4.87 22.30
CA VAL A 102 -38.25 6.10 22.55
C VAL A 102 -39.31 6.23 21.46
N GLY A 103 -40.56 5.93 21.79
CA GLY A 103 -41.66 5.87 20.82
C GLY A 103 -41.47 4.72 19.82
N GLU A 104 -41.57 5.00 18.51
CA GLU A 104 -41.34 4.03 17.42
C GLU A 104 -39.85 3.89 17.03
N LYS A 105 -38.95 4.65 17.66
CA LYS A 105 -37.52 4.64 17.32
C LYS A 105 -36.73 3.81 18.32
N GLN A 106 -36.03 2.82 17.80
CA GLN A 106 -35.12 1.97 18.55
C GLN A 106 -33.68 2.45 18.31
N ALA A 107 -32.98 2.86 19.37
CA ALA A 107 -31.57 3.21 19.34
C ALA A 107 -30.75 2.09 20.01
N VAL A 108 -29.90 1.42 19.24
CA VAL A 108 -29.05 0.32 19.69
C VAL A 108 -27.64 0.86 19.99
N PHE A 109 -27.28 0.96 21.26
CA PHE A 109 -25.96 1.40 21.71
C PHE A 109 -25.06 0.19 21.96
N ALA A 110 -24.17 -0.12 21.03
CA ALA A 110 -23.17 -1.19 21.15
C ALA A 110 -21.98 -0.80 22.04
N TYR A 111 -22.23 -0.56 23.34
CA TYR A 111 -21.19 -0.18 24.31
C TYR A 111 -20.14 -1.28 24.50
N GLY A 112 -20.54 -2.54 24.31
CA GLY A 112 -19.65 -3.68 24.37
C GLY A 112 -18.52 -3.63 23.33
N ALA A 113 -18.85 -3.36 22.07
CA ALA A 113 -17.86 -3.24 21.00
C ALA A 113 -16.81 -2.15 21.30
N PHE A 114 -17.23 -1.02 21.85
CA PHE A 114 -16.32 0.07 22.22
C PHE A 114 -15.33 -0.33 23.32
N ILE A 115 -15.81 -0.98 24.39
CA ILE A 115 -14.95 -1.45 25.48
C ILE A 115 -13.98 -2.53 24.99
N SER A 116 -14.44 -3.44 24.12
CA SER A 116 -13.56 -4.45 23.49
C SER A 116 -12.42 -3.80 22.69
N VAL A 117 -12.71 -2.78 21.89
CA VAL A 117 -11.70 -2.04 21.13
C VAL A 117 -10.71 -1.33 22.07
N MET A 118 -11.19 -0.71 23.15
CA MET A 118 -10.33 -0.05 24.14
C MET A 118 -9.39 -1.03 24.83
N ILE A 119 -9.87 -2.21 25.21
CA ILE A 119 -9.03 -3.23 25.84
C ILE A 119 -8.00 -3.80 24.85
N SER A 120 -8.41 -4.03 23.59
CA SER A 120 -7.49 -4.45 22.53
C SER A 120 -6.38 -3.42 22.32
N PHE A 121 -6.73 -2.13 22.26
CA PHE A 121 -5.77 -1.04 22.14
C PHE A 121 -4.74 -1.01 23.28
N ILE A 122 -5.20 -1.10 24.54
CA ILE A 122 -4.30 -1.12 25.71
C ILE A 122 -3.39 -2.35 25.66
N THR A 123 -3.92 -3.50 25.27
CA THR A 123 -3.14 -4.75 25.21
C THR A 123 -2.06 -4.69 24.14
N VAL A 124 -2.39 -4.21 22.93
CA VAL A 124 -1.40 -4.00 21.85
C VAL A 124 -0.32 -3.01 22.30
N ALA A 125 -0.70 -1.90 22.93
CA ALA A 125 0.25 -0.90 23.42
C ALA A 125 1.22 -1.48 24.46
N LEU A 126 0.72 -2.30 25.40
CA LEU A 126 1.54 -2.98 26.40
C LEU A 126 2.51 -3.98 25.75
N LEU A 127 2.02 -4.83 24.83
CA LEU A 127 2.85 -5.81 24.14
C LEU A 127 3.98 -5.16 23.33
N VAL A 128 3.68 -4.06 22.63
CA VAL A 128 4.69 -3.31 21.88
C VAL A 128 5.72 -2.67 22.83
N TYR A 129 5.27 -2.03 23.92
CA TYR A 129 6.17 -1.44 24.92
C TYR A 129 7.12 -2.48 25.52
N TYR A 130 6.58 -3.61 25.99
CA TYR A 130 7.39 -4.69 26.54
C TYR A 130 8.28 -5.35 25.48
N GLY A 131 7.81 -5.50 24.24
CA GLY A 131 8.62 -6.00 23.13
C GLY A 131 9.85 -5.14 22.86
N VAL A 132 9.67 -3.81 22.79
CA VAL A 132 10.78 -2.86 22.59
C VAL A 132 11.77 -2.93 23.76
N LYS A 133 11.26 -2.94 25.00
CA LYS A 133 12.08 -2.98 26.23
C LYS A 133 12.82 -4.31 26.41
N LEU A 134 12.20 -5.42 26.03
CA LEU A 134 12.81 -6.75 26.08
C LEU A 134 13.97 -6.88 25.10
N LEU A 135 13.79 -6.34 23.89
CA LEU A 135 14.82 -6.31 22.85
C LEU A 135 15.95 -5.31 23.16
N ARG A 136 15.85 -4.54 24.25
CA ARG A 136 16.85 -3.53 24.67
C ARG A 136 17.21 -2.54 23.56
N LEU A 137 16.28 -2.28 22.63
CA LEU A 137 16.47 -1.32 21.54
C LEU A 137 16.64 0.11 22.09
N ASP A 138 16.15 0.35 23.31
CA ASP A 138 16.38 1.55 24.12
C ASP A 138 17.86 1.80 24.50
N LYS A 139 18.71 0.76 24.40
CA LYS A 139 20.14 0.87 24.75
C LYS A 139 21.06 1.07 23.54
N LEU A 140 20.55 0.90 22.32
CA LEU A 140 21.35 0.98 21.09
C LEU A 140 21.57 2.42 20.61
N ASP A 141 20.86 3.39 21.20
CA ASP A 141 21.07 4.83 20.95
C ASP A 141 22.01 5.48 21.98
N LYS A 142 22.59 4.69 22.90
CA LYS A 142 23.73 5.14 23.69
C LYS A 142 24.97 5.13 22.80
N LYS A 143 25.25 6.28 22.19
CA LYS A 143 26.53 6.63 21.57
C LYS A 143 27.67 6.04 22.41
N PRO A 144 28.59 5.22 21.85
CA PRO A 144 29.75 4.79 22.60
C PRO A 144 30.51 6.06 23.03
N ALA A 145 30.62 6.25 24.34
CA ALA A 145 31.44 7.30 24.94
C ALA A 145 32.92 7.01 24.67
#